data_AF-A0A0J1CRE7-F1
#
_entry.id   AF-A0A0J1CRE7-F1
#
_cell.length_a   1.000
_cell.length_b   1.000
_cell.length_c   1.000
_cell.angle_alpha   90.00
_cell.angle_beta   90.00
_cell.angle_gamma   90.00
#
_symmetry.space_group_name_H-M   'P 1'
#
loop_
_entity.id
_entity.type
_entity.pdbx_description
1 polymer ?
#
loop_
_entity_poly.entity_id
_entity_poly.type
_entity_poly.pdbx_seq_one_letter_code
_entity_poly.pdbx_strand_id
1 'polypeptide(L)'
;MSDAFSTSGAAPDAALLGEWLPICNSADVSAGQSRGFVVAGERLVVWRHASEAGNDAGASDTSTDVHVWRDVCPHRGAQLSLGTVTDGWLACPYHGWRYDADGQCIHIPANPSIRPAKRACARTYRVEEKYGLVWTCLGEPSRPLDVFPEYDTPGARRINLAAQTVRSSAPRVVENFLDMAHFPFVHTGILGDTSHAEVQDYEVIETDGGLEARQCRFWQPAGLPGQEGADIEYVYRVKRPLVASLSKVAQRGEGALHLLLVASPVSETETRAWLVSVFEDELMHSDQELYDFNMRILMQDTPIVESQWPKRLPLDPNAELHQVCDRLSVGYRRYLMGRGFGYGTVGA
;
A
#
# COMPACT_ATOMS: atom_id res chain seq x y z
N MET A 1 -23.17 -3.41 -18.86
CA MET A 1 -23.56 -4.83 -18.71
C MET A 1 -23.34 -5.19 -17.26
N SER A 2 -24.38 -5.67 -16.59
CA SER A 2 -24.38 -5.94 -15.15
C SER A 2 -23.34 -7.01 -14.78
N ASP A 3 -22.42 -6.69 -13.87
CA ASP A 3 -21.45 -7.60 -13.26
C ASP A 3 -22.19 -8.70 -12.47
N ALA A 4 -22.44 -9.84 -13.12
CA ALA A 4 -23.11 -11.00 -12.51
C ALA A 4 -22.20 -11.83 -11.58
N PHE A 5 -21.06 -11.27 -11.15
CA PHE A 5 -20.05 -11.93 -10.32
C PHE A 5 -19.67 -11.10 -9.08
N SER A 6 -20.61 -10.30 -8.55
CA SER A 6 -20.39 -9.51 -7.33
C SER A 6 -20.10 -10.45 -6.14
N THR A 7 -18.91 -10.32 -5.57
CA THR A 7 -18.54 -10.86 -4.26
C THR A 7 -19.35 -10.12 -3.18
N SER A 8 -19.62 -10.78 -2.06
CA SER A 8 -20.60 -10.38 -1.03
C SER A 8 -20.14 -9.25 -0.08
N GLY A 9 -19.48 -8.21 -0.60
CA GLY A 9 -19.07 -7.01 0.17
C GLY A 9 -19.73 -5.74 -0.36
N ALA A 10 -19.62 -4.62 0.37
CA ALA A 10 -20.02 -3.33 -0.19
C ALA A 10 -19.17 -3.03 -1.43
N ALA A 11 -19.80 -2.45 -2.45
CA ALA A 11 -19.06 -1.98 -3.62
C ALA A 11 -18.10 -0.85 -3.21
N PRO A 12 -16.86 -0.80 -3.75
CA PRO A 12 -15.98 0.34 -3.57
C PRO A 12 -16.67 1.67 -3.92
N ASP A 13 -16.56 2.66 -3.05
CA ASP A 13 -17.03 4.02 -3.34
C ASP A 13 -16.17 4.70 -4.41
N ALA A 14 -16.67 5.81 -4.97
CA ALA A 14 -15.98 6.55 -6.01
C ALA A 14 -14.63 7.12 -5.54
N ALA A 15 -14.49 7.43 -4.25
CA ALA A 15 -13.24 7.90 -3.69
C ALA A 15 -12.18 6.79 -3.74
N LEU A 16 -12.50 5.56 -3.35
CA LEU A 16 -11.59 4.41 -3.45
C LEU A 16 -11.29 4.03 -4.92
N LEU A 17 -12.29 4.05 -5.80
CA LEU A 17 -12.10 3.69 -7.21
C LEU A 17 -11.15 4.63 -7.96
N GLY A 18 -11.03 5.89 -7.51
CA GLY A 18 -10.13 6.87 -8.10
C GLY A 18 -8.74 6.93 -7.46
N GLU A 19 -8.40 5.99 -6.57
CA GLU A 19 -7.12 5.94 -5.88
C GLU A 19 -6.16 4.91 -6.48
N TRP A 20 -4.87 5.22 -6.37
CA TRP A 20 -3.80 4.27 -6.64
C TRP A 20 -3.61 3.35 -5.43
N LEU A 21 -3.70 2.05 -5.67
CA LEU A 21 -3.56 1.01 -4.65
C LEU A 21 -2.42 0.06 -5.05
N PRO A 22 -1.48 -0.25 -4.13
CA PRO A 22 -0.45 -1.22 -4.41
C PRO A 22 -1.05 -2.63 -4.43
N ILE A 23 -0.51 -3.47 -5.30
CA ILE A 23 -0.88 -4.88 -5.46
C ILE A 23 0.16 -5.79 -4.83
N CYS A 24 1.45 -5.52 -5.10
CA CYS A 24 2.59 -6.31 -4.67
C CYS A 24 3.88 -5.49 -4.72
N ASN A 25 4.96 -6.03 -4.14
CA ASN A 25 6.29 -5.49 -4.41
C ASN A 25 6.65 -5.74 -5.88
N SER A 26 7.42 -4.84 -6.48
CA SER A 26 7.91 -4.97 -7.86
C SER A 26 8.59 -6.31 -8.13
N ALA A 27 9.37 -6.79 -7.16
CA ALA A 27 10.11 -8.05 -7.22
C ALA A 27 9.23 -9.32 -7.05
N ASP A 28 7.96 -9.19 -6.62
CA ASP A 28 7.08 -10.34 -6.37
C ASP A 28 6.63 -11.06 -7.65
N VAL A 29 6.81 -10.41 -8.81
CA VAL A 29 6.49 -10.94 -10.14
C VAL A 29 7.69 -10.69 -11.04
N SER A 30 8.44 -11.74 -11.34
CA SER A 30 9.59 -11.66 -12.25
C SER A 30 9.16 -11.63 -13.71
N ALA A 31 10.09 -11.26 -14.59
CA ALA A 31 9.89 -11.34 -16.03
C ALA A 31 9.42 -12.75 -16.46
N GLY A 32 8.43 -12.82 -17.35
CA GLY A 32 7.84 -14.08 -17.83
C GLY A 32 6.95 -14.80 -16.80
N GLN A 33 6.60 -14.17 -15.69
CA GLN A 33 5.70 -14.73 -14.68
C GLN A 33 4.36 -13.99 -14.63
N SER A 34 3.34 -14.70 -14.12
CA SER A 34 2.03 -14.17 -13.76
C SER A 34 1.67 -14.57 -12.34
N ARG A 35 1.01 -13.70 -11.60
CA ARG A 35 0.57 -13.97 -10.23
C ARG A 35 -0.76 -13.29 -9.92
N GLY A 36 -1.60 -13.99 -9.15
CA GLY A 36 -2.94 -13.54 -8.77
C GLY A 36 -2.93 -12.80 -7.43
N PHE A 37 -3.74 -11.74 -7.35
CA PHE A 37 -3.90 -10.87 -6.18
C PHE A 37 -5.36 -10.45 -6.02
N VAL A 38 -5.71 -9.87 -4.87
CA VAL A 38 -7.03 -9.29 -4.61
C VAL A 38 -6.86 -7.90 -4.05
N VAL A 39 -7.53 -6.92 -4.65
CA VAL A 39 -7.54 -5.52 -4.22
C VAL A 39 -8.99 -5.02 -4.22
N ALA A 40 -9.47 -4.53 -3.08
CA ALA A 40 -10.84 -4.09 -2.83
C ALA A 40 -11.92 -5.08 -3.33
N GLY A 41 -11.67 -6.38 -3.15
CA GLY A 41 -12.54 -7.46 -3.62
C GLY A 41 -12.42 -7.81 -5.11
N GLU A 42 -11.68 -7.04 -5.92
CA GLU A 42 -11.41 -7.36 -7.32
C GLU A 42 -10.23 -8.32 -7.44
N ARG A 43 -10.39 -9.35 -8.29
CA ARG A 43 -9.33 -10.33 -8.54
C ARG A 43 -8.47 -9.83 -9.67
N LEU A 44 -7.18 -9.67 -9.39
CA LEU A 44 -6.21 -9.12 -10.33
C LEU A 44 -5.13 -10.14 -10.67
N VAL A 45 -4.65 -10.10 -11.91
CA VAL A 45 -3.42 -10.76 -12.32
C VAL A 45 -2.41 -9.68 -12.63
N VAL A 46 -1.24 -9.77 -12.00
CA VAL A 46 -0.04 -9.02 -12.40
C VAL A 46 0.81 -9.99 -13.20
N TRP A 47 1.23 -9.60 -14.40
CA TRP A 47 2.15 -10.39 -15.19
C TRP A 47 3.16 -9.51 -15.90
N ARG A 48 4.33 -10.08 -16.22
CA ARG A 48 5.39 -9.37 -16.92
C ARG A 48 5.79 -10.09 -18.19
N HIS A 49 6.07 -9.33 -19.26
CA HIS A 49 6.76 -9.89 -20.42
C HIS A 49 8.06 -10.60 -19.99
N ALA A 50 8.45 -11.65 -20.72
CA ALA A 50 9.80 -12.18 -20.59
C ALA A 50 10.75 -11.12 -21.16
N SER A 51 11.67 -10.59 -20.34
CA SER A 51 12.73 -9.73 -20.86
C SER A 51 13.75 -10.62 -21.56
N GLU A 52 14.32 -10.15 -22.67
CA GLU A 52 15.61 -10.68 -23.10
C GLU A 52 16.62 -10.38 -21.98
N ALA A 53 17.37 -11.38 -21.55
CA ALA A 53 18.32 -11.21 -20.46
C ALA A 53 19.42 -10.22 -20.87
N GLY A 54 19.47 -9.07 -20.19
CA GLY A 54 20.68 -8.25 -20.14
C GLY A 54 20.60 -6.80 -20.63
N ASN A 55 19.68 -5.99 -20.12
CA ASN A 55 19.91 -4.54 -20.08
C ASN A 55 19.44 -3.92 -18.75
N ASP A 56 20.45 -3.52 -17.97
CA ASP A 56 20.49 -2.50 -16.92
C ASP A 56 19.51 -2.55 -15.75
N ALA A 57 20.03 -3.08 -14.64
CA ALA A 57 19.56 -2.86 -13.26
C ALA A 57 19.74 -1.41 -12.77
N GLY A 58 19.43 -0.40 -13.60
CA GLY A 58 19.75 0.99 -13.31
C GLY A 58 19.03 2.06 -14.14
N ALA A 59 17.90 1.77 -14.80
CA ALA A 59 17.20 2.77 -15.61
C ALA A 59 15.69 2.88 -15.27
N SER A 60 15.30 4.10 -14.85
CA SER A 60 13.98 4.75 -14.79
C SER A 60 12.70 3.97 -14.43
N ASP A 61 11.99 4.53 -13.46
CA ASP A 61 10.67 4.29 -12.83
C ASP A 61 9.45 4.10 -13.77
N THR A 62 9.62 3.57 -14.98
CA THR A 62 8.53 3.29 -15.94
C THR A 62 8.86 2.05 -16.77
N SER A 63 8.83 0.86 -16.19
CA SER A 63 8.92 -0.37 -17.00
C SER A 63 7.57 -0.61 -17.71
N THR A 64 7.60 -0.57 -19.04
CA THR A 64 6.47 -0.90 -19.95
C THR A 64 6.08 -2.38 -19.92
N ASP A 65 6.72 -3.19 -19.08
CA ASP A 65 6.62 -4.65 -19.15
C ASP A 65 5.66 -5.26 -18.13
N VAL A 66 5.15 -4.47 -17.19
CA VAL A 66 4.16 -4.93 -16.20
C VAL A 66 2.74 -4.65 -16.65
N HIS A 67 1.88 -5.64 -16.48
CA HIS A 67 0.47 -5.59 -16.87
C HIS A 67 -0.41 -6.00 -15.70
N VAL A 68 -1.50 -5.27 -15.48
CA VAL A 68 -2.51 -5.57 -14.44
C VAL A 68 -3.86 -5.78 -15.10
N TRP A 69 -4.40 -6.98 -15.00
CA TRP A 69 -5.71 -7.31 -15.56
C TRP A 69 -6.64 -7.88 -14.50
N ARG A 70 -7.93 -7.94 -14.83
CA ARG A 70 -8.88 -8.79 -14.11
C ARG A 70 -8.49 -10.24 -14.29
N ASP A 71 -8.38 -10.98 -13.19
CA ASP A 71 -7.95 -12.39 -13.17
C ASP A 71 -9.08 -13.36 -13.57
N VAL A 72 -9.74 -13.07 -14.69
CA VAL A 72 -10.90 -13.80 -15.18
C VAL A 72 -10.86 -13.87 -16.70
N CYS A 73 -10.66 -15.08 -17.23
CA CYS A 73 -10.71 -15.34 -18.66
C CYS A 73 -12.13 -15.13 -19.21
N PRO A 74 -12.34 -14.28 -20.23
CA PRO A 74 -13.67 -13.96 -20.76
C PRO A 74 -14.37 -15.16 -21.45
N HIS A 75 -13.67 -16.27 -21.68
CA HIS A 75 -14.26 -17.46 -22.29
C HIS A 75 -15.14 -18.26 -21.30
N ARG A 76 -14.57 -18.65 -20.15
CA ARG A 76 -15.20 -19.54 -19.16
C ARG A 76 -14.80 -19.23 -17.70
N GLY A 77 -14.29 -18.04 -17.44
CA GLY A 77 -14.03 -17.56 -16.07
C GLY A 77 -12.82 -18.18 -15.36
N ALA A 78 -11.94 -18.89 -16.07
CA ALA A 78 -10.70 -19.41 -15.49
C ALA A 78 -9.76 -18.27 -15.07
N GLN A 79 -8.97 -18.50 -14.03
CA GLN A 79 -7.95 -17.55 -13.59
C GLN A 79 -6.83 -17.47 -14.64
N LEU A 80 -6.53 -16.26 -15.09
CA LEU A 80 -5.45 -15.97 -16.03
C LEU A 80 -4.08 -16.01 -15.34
N SER A 81 -4.03 -15.72 -14.04
CA SER A 81 -2.83 -15.78 -13.21
C SER A 81 -2.19 -17.16 -13.13
N LEU A 82 -2.96 -18.22 -13.33
CA LEU A 82 -2.50 -19.62 -13.42
C LEU A 82 -1.98 -19.99 -14.82
N GLY A 83 -1.94 -19.02 -15.73
CA GLY A 83 -1.53 -19.18 -17.11
C GLY A 83 -0.02 -19.27 -17.29
N THR A 84 0.39 -19.16 -18.54
CA THR A 84 1.80 -19.10 -18.92
C THR A 84 2.02 -17.84 -19.73
N VAL A 85 3.03 -17.06 -19.33
CA VAL A 85 3.49 -15.94 -20.13
C VAL A 85 4.46 -16.45 -21.18
N THR A 86 4.33 -15.94 -22.40
CA THR A 86 5.27 -16.19 -23.49
C THR A 86 5.34 -14.92 -24.32
N ASP A 87 6.50 -14.60 -24.88
CA ASP A 87 6.84 -13.35 -25.57
C ASP A 87 5.64 -12.62 -26.20
N GLY A 88 5.18 -11.57 -25.51
CA GLY A 88 4.08 -10.70 -25.94
C GLY A 88 2.66 -11.05 -25.45
N TRP A 89 2.43 -12.19 -24.81
CA TRP A 89 1.07 -12.62 -24.43
C TRP A 89 0.99 -13.51 -23.18
N LEU A 90 -0.20 -13.54 -22.57
CA LEU A 90 -0.58 -14.46 -21.50
C LEU A 90 -1.57 -15.50 -22.03
N ALA A 91 -1.25 -16.79 -21.88
CA ALA A 91 -2.16 -17.89 -22.22
C ALA A 91 -2.99 -18.33 -21.03
N CYS A 92 -4.31 -18.37 -21.21
CA CYS A 92 -5.22 -18.98 -20.25
C CYS A 92 -4.93 -20.48 -20.11
N PRO A 93 -4.80 -21.01 -18.88
CA PRO A 93 -4.43 -22.42 -18.66
C PRO A 93 -5.53 -23.40 -19.05
N TYR A 94 -6.78 -22.94 -19.24
CA TYR A 94 -7.90 -23.84 -19.48
C TYR A 94 -7.97 -24.31 -20.93
N HIS A 95 -8.03 -23.37 -21.89
CA HIS A 95 -8.17 -23.68 -23.32
C HIS A 95 -7.08 -23.03 -24.18
N GLY A 96 -6.04 -22.47 -23.56
CA GLY A 96 -4.89 -21.88 -24.24
C GLY A 96 -5.20 -20.61 -25.04
N TRP A 97 -6.31 -19.93 -24.78
CA TRP A 97 -6.58 -18.62 -25.40
C TRP A 97 -5.46 -17.67 -25.01
N ARG A 98 -4.85 -17.02 -26.01
CA ARG A 98 -3.71 -16.11 -25.82
C ARG A 98 -4.20 -14.67 -25.93
N TYR A 99 -3.78 -13.83 -25.00
CA TYR A 99 -4.12 -12.42 -24.92
C TYR A 99 -2.86 -11.57 -24.99
N ASP A 100 -2.84 -10.55 -25.86
CA ASP A 100 -1.74 -9.56 -25.91
C ASP A 100 -1.77 -8.62 -24.70
N ALA A 101 -0.80 -7.69 -24.61
CA ALA A 101 -0.66 -6.68 -23.56
C ALA A 101 -1.94 -5.86 -23.28
N ASP A 102 -2.70 -5.54 -24.33
CA ASP A 102 -3.95 -4.79 -24.26
C ASP A 102 -5.14 -5.67 -23.81
N GLY A 103 -4.89 -6.95 -23.52
CA GLY A 103 -5.88 -7.93 -23.13
C GLY A 103 -6.65 -8.51 -24.31
N GLN A 104 -6.37 -8.14 -25.56
CA GLN A 104 -7.11 -8.64 -26.71
C GLN A 104 -6.70 -10.07 -27.01
N CYS A 105 -7.68 -10.97 -27.18
CA CYS A 105 -7.40 -12.33 -27.62
C CYS A 105 -6.85 -12.30 -29.04
N ILE A 106 -5.65 -12.86 -29.21
CA ILE A 106 -4.94 -12.93 -30.49
C ILE A 106 -4.93 -14.35 -31.08
N HIS A 107 -5.20 -15.37 -30.26
CA HIS A 107 -5.15 -16.75 -30.70
C HIS A 107 -6.07 -17.68 -29.90
N ILE A 108 -6.80 -18.54 -30.62
CA ILE A 108 -7.67 -19.59 -30.08
C ILE A 108 -7.16 -20.94 -30.62
N PRO A 109 -6.45 -21.75 -29.83
CA PRO A 109 -5.80 -22.97 -30.33
C PRO A 109 -6.76 -23.98 -30.98
N ALA A 110 -7.98 -24.11 -30.45
CA ALA A 110 -8.99 -25.00 -31.00
C ALA A 110 -9.53 -24.57 -32.38
N ASN A 111 -9.32 -23.30 -32.76
CA ASN A 111 -9.78 -22.73 -34.03
C ASN A 111 -8.72 -21.74 -34.57
N PRO A 112 -7.54 -22.23 -34.99
CA PRO A 112 -6.37 -21.37 -35.25
C PRO A 112 -6.56 -20.42 -36.44
N SER A 113 -7.47 -20.72 -37.36
CA SER A 113 -7.79 -19.88 -38.51
C SER A 113 -8.85 -18.80 -38.22
N ILE A 114 -9.51 -18.85 -37.06
CA ILE A 114 -10.52 -17.87 -36.70
C ILE A 114 -9.83 -16.64 -36.12
N ARG A 115 -10.15 -15.47 -36.67
CA ARG A 115 -9.84 -14.19 -36.03
C ARG A 115 -10.72 -14.04 -34.78
N PRO A 116 -10.16 -13.93 -33.57
CA PRO A 116 -10.95 -13.76 -32.36
C PRO A 116 -11.85 -12.52 -32.44
N ALA A 117 -13.04 -12.59 -31.85
CA ALA A 117 -13.95 -11.46 -31.79
C ALA A 117 -13.37 -10.34 -30.91
N LYS A 118 -13.69 -9.07 -31.21
CA LYS A 118 -13.27 -7.92 -30.37
C LYS A 118 -13.69 -8.03 -28.90
N ARG A 119 -14.81 -8.70 -28.63
CA ARG A 119 -15.29 -8.95 -27.25
C ARG A 119 -14.49 -10.02 -26.50
N ALA A 120 -13.64 -10.78 -27.18
CA ALA A 120 -12.73 -11.72 -26.55
C ALA A 120 -11.53 -10.94 -25.99
N CYS A 121 -11.77 -10.06 -25.03
CA CYS A 121 -10.78 -9.17 -24.46
C CYS A 121 -10.82 -9.28 -22.94
N ALA A 122 -9.66 -9.47 -22.31
CA ALA A 122 -9.49 -9.38 -20.87
C ALA A 122 -9.63 -7.92 -20.44
N ARG A 123 -10.19 -7.69 -19.25
CA ARG A 123 -10.28 -6.32 -18.69
C ARG A 123 -8.91 -5.93 -18.14
N THR A 124 -8.33 -4.87 -18.67
CA THR A 124 -7.06 -4.30 -18.19
C THR A 124 -7.31 -3.15 -17.20
N TYR A 125 -6.31 -2.84 -16.38
CA TYR A 125 -6.30 -1.71 -15.46
C TYR A 125 -5.06 -0.84 -15.69
N ARG A 126 -5.14 0.44 -15.28
CA ARG A 126 -3.96 1.31 -15.26
C ARG A 126 -2.94 0.71 -14.30
N VAL A 127 -1.67 0.82 -14.66
CA VAL A 127 -0.56 0.32 -13.86
C VAL A 127 0.55 1.37 -13.83
N GLU A 128 1.13 1.56 -12.64
CA GLU A 128 2.36 2.31 -12.45
C GLU A 128 3.28 1.49 -11.54
N GLU A 129 4.53 1.35 -11.92
CA GLU A 129 5.57 0.74 -11.09
C GLU A 129 6.37 1.87 -10.46
N LYS A 130 6.18 2.08 -9.15
CA LYS A 130 6.77 3.21 -8.42
C LYS A 130 7.01 2.86 -6.96
N TYR A 131 8.07 3.44 -6.38
CA TYR A 131 8.47 3.22 -4.99
C TYR A 131 8.79 1.74 -4.68
N GLY A 132 9.23 0.97 -5.69
CA GLY A 132 9.48 -0.47 -5.58
C GLY A 132 8.21 -1.34 -5.47
N LEU A 133 7.04 -0.79 -5.82
CA LEU A 133 5.73 -1.45 -5.78
C LEU A 133 5.05 -1.40 -7.15
N VAL A 134 4.19 -2.37 -7.42
CA VAL A 134 3.24 -2.34 -8.56
C VAL A 134 1.91 -1.78 -8.08
N TRP A 135 1.47 -0.67 -8.67
CA TRP A 135 0.24 0.03 -8.33
C TRP A 135 -0.81 -0.12 -9.43
N THR A 136 -2.08 -0.05 -9.04
CA THR A 136 -3.19 0.05 -9.98
C THR A 136 -4.27 0.99 -9.49
N CYS A 137 -5.12 1.43 -10.41
CA CYS A 137 -6.35 2.15 -10.13
C CYS A 137 -7.52 1.35 -10.70
N LEU A 138 -8.54 1.07 -9.88
CA LEU A 138 -9.68 0.24 -10.27
C LEU A 138 -10.70 1.00 -11.15
N GLY A 139 -10.66 2.33 -11.11
CA GLY A 139 -11.41 3.26 -11.97
C GLY A 139 -10.46 4.14 -12.79
N GLU A 140 -10.75 5.44 -12.83
CA GLU A 140 -9.86 6.44 -13.42
C GLU A 140 -9.12 7.18 -12.30
N PRO A 141 -7.78 7.28 -12.33
CA PRO A 141 -7.02 7.94 -11.28
C PRO A 141 -7.44 9.40 -11.14
N SER A 142 -7.84 9.78 -9.93
CA SER A 142 -8.25 11.14 -9.58
C SER A 142 -7.07 12.13 -9.53
N ARG A 143 -5.84 11.61 -9.37
CA ARG A 143 -4.59 12.37 -9.29
C ARG A 143 -3.39 11.45 -9.60
N PRO A 144 -2.26 12.00 -10.09
CA PRO A 144 -1.03 11.22 -10.37
C PRO A 144 -0.49 10.51 -9.13
N LEU A 145 0.25 9.41 -9.27
CA LEU A 145 0.93 8.75 -8.15
C LEU A 145 2.20 9.51 -7.77
N ASP A 146 2.01 10.56 -6.96
CA ASP A 146 3.10 11.32 -6.33
C ASP A 146 2.79 11.51 -4.85
N VAL A 147 3.24 10.56 -4.03
CA VAL A 147 2.92 10.51 -2.59
C VAL A 147 4.14 10.46 -1.68
N PHE A 148 5.32 10.18 -2.24
CA PHE A 148 6.54 9.98 -1.47
C PHE A 148 7.75 10.62 -2.15
N PRO A 149 7.84 11.96 -2.19
CA PRO A 149 8.94 12.68 -2.85
C PRO A 149 10.30 12.37 -2.21
N GLU A 150 10.34 12.04 -0.92
CA GLU A 150 11.56 11.63 -0.22
C GLU A 150 12.18 10.35 -0.83
N TYR A 151 11.39 9.55 -1.55
CA TYR A 151 11.91 8.39 -2.28
C TYR A 151 12.98 8.75 -3.31
N ASP A 152 13.00 9.99 -3.81
CA ASP A 152 13.96 10.46 -4.81
C ASP A 152 15.19 11.15 -4.19
N THR A 153 15.33 11.18 -2.86
CA THR A 153 16.50 11.79 -2.19
C THR A 153 17.82 11.17 -2.70
N PRO A 154 18.75 11.96 -3.28
CA PRO A 154 20.01 11.43 -3.78
C PRO A 154 20.83 10.74 -2.69
N GLY A 155 21.42 9.59 -3.00
CA GLY A 155 22.28 8.85 -2.06
C GLY A 155 21.54 8.09 -0.94
N ALA A 156 20.24 8.29 -0.76
CA ALA A 156 19.48 7.57 0.27
C ALA A 156 19.38 6.05 0.01
N ARG A 157 19.15 5.26 1.05
CA ARG A 157 18.88 3.82 0.93
C ARG A 157 17.39 3.55 0.96
N ARG A 158 16.90 2.67 0.10
CA ARG A 158 15.47 2.31 -0.02
C ARG A 158 15.26 0.87 0.40
N ILE A 159 14.36 0.64 1.35
CA ILE A 159 14.06 -0.69 1.87
C ILE A 159 12.54 -0.87 1.86
N ASN A 160 12.07 -1.86 1.08
CA ASN A 160 10.66 -2.22 1.01
C ASN A 160 10.42 -3.48 1.83
N LEU A 161 9.46 -3.42 2.75
CA LEU A 161 9.05 -4.62 3.48
C LEU A 161 8.18 -5.54 2.61
N ALA A 162 8.21 -6.84 2.90
CA ALA A 162 7.19 -7.74 2.40
C ALA A 162 5.79 -7.30 2.91
N ALA A 163 4.77 -7.37 2.05
CA ALA A 163 3.42 -6.97 2.39
C ALA A 163 2.86 -7.81 3.55
N GLN A 164 2.40 -7.15 4.62
CA GLN A 164 1.77 -7.83 5.75
C GLN A 164 0.25 -7.89 5.58
N THR A 165 -0.36 -9.02 5.94
CA THR A 165 -1.82 -9.12 6.00
C THR A 165 -2.27 -8.74 7.39
N VAL A 166 -3.14 -7.74 7.49
CA VAL A 166 -3.76 -7.32 8.74
C VAL A 166 -5.27 -7.54 8.61
N ARG A 167 -5.86 -8.35 9.50
CA ARG A 167 -7.30 -8.64 9.58
C ARG A 167 -8.06 -7.49 10.23
N SER A 168 -7.92 -6.30 9.67
CA SER A 168 -8.64 -5.09 10.04
C SER A 168 -8.87 -4.23 8.79
N SER A 169 -9.72 -3.21 8.90
CA SER A 169 -9.96 -2.31 7.77
C SER A 169 -8.74 -1.44 7.46
N ALA A 170 -8.56 -1.07 6.19
CA ALA A 170 -7.43 -0.25 5.78
C ALA A 170 -7.37 1.10 6.52
N PRO A 171 -8.49 1.79 6.79
CA PRO A 171 -8.48 2.99 7.63
C PRO A 171 -8.00 2.77 9.08
N ARG A 172 -8.26 1.62 9.71
CA ARG A 172 -7.71 1.29 11.05
C ARG A 172 -6.18 1.16 11.01
N VAL A 173 -5.66 0.54 9.96
CA VAL A 173 -4.20 0.38 9.76
C VAL A 173 -3.53 1.73 9.58
N VAL A 174 -4.12 2.63 8.80
CA VAL A 174 -3.61 4.01 8.66
C VAL A 174 -3.70 4.77 9.99
N GLU A 175 -4.84 4.71 10.69
CA GLU A 175 -5.00 5.40 11.96
C GLU A 175 -3.97 4.96 13.02
N ASN A 176 -3.69 3.66 13.12
CA ASN A 176 -2.65 3.14 14.02
C ASN A 176 -1.25 3.72 13.71
N PHE A 177 -0.91 3.88 12.42
CA PHE A 177 0.37 4.46 12.03
C PHE A 177 0.49 5.96 12.34
N LEU A 178 -0.63 6.65 12.51
CA LEU A 178 -0.68 8.07 12.85
C LEU A 178 -0.67 8.33 14.37
N ASP A 179 -0.80 7.28 15.18
CA ASP A 179 -0.89 7.37 16.64
C ASP A 179 0.49 7.22 17.28
N MET A 180 0.83 8.11 18.22
CA MET A 180 2.06 8.03 19.02
C MET A 180 1.80 7.48 20.42
N ALA A 181 0.56 7.56 20.91
CA ALA A 181 0.23 7.26 22.29
C ALA A 181 0.46 5.78 22.64
N HIS A 182 0.49 4.89 21.64
CA HIS A 182 0.75 3.47 21.85
C HIS A 182 2.24 3.11 21.94
N PHE A 183 3.16 4.02 21.59
CA PHE A 183 4.61 3.74 21.56
C PHE A 183 5.14 3.15 22.89
N PRO A 184 4.81 3.71 24.06
CA PRO A 184 5.29 3.21 25.36
C PRO A 184 4.77 1.83 25.76
N PHE A 185 3.72 1.34 25.09
CA PHE A 185 2.97 0.15 25.50
C PHE A 185 3.15 -1.01 24.51
N VAL A 186 3.04 -0.72 23.22
CA VAL A 186 3.15 -1.70 22.13
C VAL A 186 4.60 -1.87 21.69
N HIS A 187 5.34 -0.75 21.62
CA HIS A 187 6.74 -0.70 21.18
C HIS A 187 7.70 -0.48 22.36
N THR A 188 7.32 -0.96 23.55
CA THR A 188 8.09 -0.82 24.79
C THR A 188 9.55 -1.23 24.59
N GLY A 189 10.47 -0.35 24.96
CA GLY A 189 11.92 -0.58 24.81
C GLY A 189 12.46 -0.32 23.41
N ILE A 190 11.62 0.16 22.48
CA ILE A 190 12.00 0.55 21.12
C ILE A 190 11.61 2.00 20.87
N LEU A 191 10.31 2.27 20.68
CA LEU A 191 9.79 3.60 20.34
C LEU A 191 9.30 4.40 21.56
N GLY A 192 9.14 3.75 22.72
CA GLY A 192 8.77 4.43 23.95
C GLY A 192 9.05 3.60 25.20
N ASP A 193 8.86 4.24 26.36
CA ASP A 193 8.92 3.63 27.68
C ASP A 193 7.79 4.17 28.56
N THR A 194 7.19 3.31 29.37
CA THR A 194 6.03 3.68 30.22
C THR A 194 6.31 4.80 31.23
N SER A 195 7.57 5.04 31.60
CA SER A 195 7.97 6.18 32.44
C SER A 195 7.94 7.53 31.71
N HIS A 196 7.83 7.51 30.38
CA HIS A 196 7.79 8.68 29.49
C HIS A 196 6.58 8.58 28.53
N ALA A 197 5.41 8.23 29.05
CA ALA A 197 4.23 7.95 28.23
C ALA A 197 3.44 9.20 27.77
N GLU A 198 3.79 10.39 28.24
CA GLU A 198 3.10 11.63 27.90
C GLU A 198 3.38 12.04 26.44
N VAL A 199 2.33 12.12 25.63
CA VAL A 199 2.39 12.74 24.29
C VAL A 199 2.34 14.25 24.46
N GLN A 200 3.42 14.94 24.07
CA GLN A 200 3.48 16.40 24.08
C GLN A 200 2.51 17.02 23.05
N ASP A 201 2.09 18.26 23.27
CA ASP A 201 1.18 18.94 22.35
C ASP A 201 1.84 19.16 20.98
N TYR A 202 1.06 19.02 19.90
CA TYR A 202 1.53 19.08 18.52
C TYR A 202 0.48 19.69 17.58
N GLU A 203 0.91 20.25 16.45
CA GLU A 203 -0.02 20.91 15.51
C GLU A 203 -0.51 19.93 14.45
N VAL A 204 -1.79 20.06 14.03
CA VAL A 204 -2.35 19.36 12.84
C VAL A 204 -2.90 20.41 11.89
N ILE A 205 -2.39 20.40 10.65
CA ILE A 205 -2.68 21.38 9.62
C ILE A 205 -3.33 20.68 8.42
N GLU A 206 -4.39 21.26 7.87
CA GLU A 206 -4.96 20.83 6.60
C GLU A 206 -4.10 21.31 5.43
N THR A 207 -3.91 20.45 4.44
CA THR A 207 -3.15 20.72 3.22
C THR A 207 -4.02 20.47 2.00
N ASP A 208 -3.56 20.87 0.82
CA ASP A 208 -4.30 20.73 -0.46
C ASP A 208 -4.72 19.26 -0.76
N GLY A 209 -4.00 18.27 -0.20
CA GLY A 209 -4.24 16.84 -0.46
C GLY A 209 -4.63 16.00 0.75
N GLY A 210 -4.46 16.50 1.98
CA GLY A 210 -4.60 15.74 3.21
C GLY A 210 -4.20 16.50 4.46
N LEU A 211 -3.51 15.86 5.40
CA LEU A 211 -3.16 16.43 6.71
C LEU A 211 -1.66 16.36 6.93
N GLU A 212 -1.11 17.32 7.67
CA GLU A 212 0.26 17.29 8.17
C GLU A 212 0.28 17.59 9.67
N ALA A 213 0.93 16.74 10.45
CA ALA A 213 1.18 16.99 11.87
C ALA A 213 2.65 17.28 12.11
N ARG A 214 2.92 18.35 12.85
CA ARG A 214 4.27 18.88 13.14
C ARG A 214 4.48 19.04 14.64
N GLN A 215 5.74 19.17 15.04
CA GLN A 215 6.12 19.28 16.46
C GLN A 215 5.74 18.04 17.27
N CYS A 216 5.49 16.93 16.58
CA CYS A 216 5.24 15.64 17.21
C CYS A 216 6.55 15.15 17.83
N ARG A 217 6.69 15.30 19.15
CA ARG A 217 7.91 14.93 19.87
C ARG A 217 7.65 13.78 20.81
N PHE A 218 8.52 12.78 20.77
CA PHE A 218 8.41 11.62 21.64
C PHE A 218 9.81 11.14 22.06
N TRP A 219 9.94 10.79 23.33
CA TRP A 219 11.16 10.17 23.83
C TRP A 219 11.14 8.68 23.50
N GLN A 220 12.21 8.18 22.89
CA GLN A 220 12.35 6.76 22.57
C GLN A 220 13.65 6.21 23.17
N PRO A 221 13.64 4.98 23.69
CA PRO A 221 14.84 4.33 24.23
C PRO A 221 15.78 3.79 23.13
N ALA A 222 15.26 3.32 21.99
CA ALA A 222 16.06 2.67 20.94
C ALA A 222 15.32 2.63 19.57
N GLY A 223 15.05 3.79 18.96
CA GLY A 223 14.27 3.87 17.72
C GLY A 223 15.04 3.61 16.42
N LEU A 224 16.31 3.23 16.52
CA LEU A 224 17.13 2.59 15.49
C LEU A 224 17.98 1.52 16.20
N PRO A 225 18.47 0.48 15.50
CA PRO A 225 19.37 -0.49 16.10
C PRO A 225 20.56 0.21 16.79
N GLY A 226 20.81 -0.12 18.06
CA GLY A 226 21.93 0.44 18.82
C GLY A 226 21.79 1.91 19.24
N GLN A 227 20.67 2.59 18.95
CA GLN A 227 20.44 3.98 19.36
C GLN A 227 20.30 4.08 20.90
N GLU A 228 20.97 5.06 21.51
CA GLU A 228 20.74 5.46 22.90
C GLU A 228 19.54 6.42 23.02
N GLY A 229 18.89 6.45 24.18
CA GLY A 229 17.63 7.17 24.37
C GLY A 229 17.68 8.65 23.97
N ALA A 230 16.70 9.09 23.17
CA ALA A 230 16.66 10.44 22.63
C ALA A 230 15.22 10.94 22.39
N ASP A 231 15.05 12.25 22.45
CA ASP A 231 13.85 12.93 21.98
C ASP A 231 13.87 13.06 20.47
N ILE A 232 12.84 12.52 19.82
CA ILE A 232 12.71 12.53 18.37
C ILE A 232 11.57 13.44 17.96
N GLU A 233 11.81 14.20 16.90
CA GLU A 233 10.75 14.92 16.20
C GLU A 233 10.28 14.13 14.98
N TYR A 234 8.97 13.95 14.91
CA TYR A 234 8.25 13.31 13.83
C TYR A 234 7.45 14.35 13.05
N VAL A 235 7.35 14.15 11.74
CA VAL A 235 6.38 14.86 10.90
C VAL A 235 5.50 13.83 10.21
N TYR A 236 4.24 13.75 10.60
CA TYR A 236 3.26 12.82 10.03
C TYR A 236 2.47 13.49 8.92
N ARG A 237 2.13 12.72 7.89
CA ARG A 237 1.32 13.20 6.78
C ARG A 237 0.30 12.17 6.36
N VAL A 238 -0.97 12.56 6.33
CA VAL A 238 -1.99 11.85 5.57
C VAL A 238 -1.91 12.36 4.15
N LYS A 239 -1.38 11.55 3.23
CA LYS A 239 -1.21 11.92 1.82
C LYS A 239 -2.50 11.65 1.03
N ARG A 240 -3.15 10.54 1.36
CA ARG A 240 -4.38 10.01 0.74
C ARG A 240 -5.23 9.26 1.76
N PRO A 241 -6.49 8.89 1.45
CA PRO A 241 -7.32 8.11 2.37
C PRO A 241 -6.61 6.87 2.93
N LEU A 242 -5.83 6.15 2.11
CA LEU A 242 -5.15 4.92 2.51
C LEU A 242 -3.61 5.00 2.45
N VAL A 243 -3.05 6.22 2.40
CA VAL A 243 -1.61 6.47 2.30
C VAL A 243 -1.18 7.51 3.32
N ALA A 244 -0.27 7.12 4.20
CA ALA A 244 0.35 8.01 5.17
C ALA A 244 1.87 7.94 5.07
N SER A 245 2.56 9.01 5.45
CA SER A 245 4.00 8.99 5.64
C SER A 245 4.40 9.61 6.96
N LEU A 246 5.56 9.24 7.48
CA LEU A 246 6.20 9.93 8.58
C LEU A 246 7.67 10.18 8.26
N SER A 247 8.19 11.31 8.71
CA SER A 247 9.62 11.62 8.69
C SER A 247 10.10 11.68 10.14
N LYS A 248 11.08 10.85 10.48
CA LYS A 248 11.83 10.90 11.73
C LYS A 248 13.10 11.70 11.49
N VAL A 249 13.21 12.86 12.13
CA VAL A 249 14.38 13.74 12.00
C VAL A 249 15.22 13.58 13.26
N ALA A 250 16.45 13.06 13.10
CA ALA A 250 17.38 12.97 14.22
C ALA A 250 17.79 14.38 14.68
N GLN A 251 17.87 14.57 16.00
CA GLN A 251 18.50 15.77 16.52
C GLN A 251 20.00 15.70 16.22
N ARG A 252 20.60 16.80 15.72
CA ARG A 252 22.05 17.00 15.44
C ARG A 252 22.57 16.71 14.02
N GLY A 253 21.69 16.60 13.02
CA GLY A 253 22.10 16.60 11.61
C GLY A 253 22.61 15.25 11.09
N GLU A 254 22.31 14.17 11.82
CA GLU A 254 22.30 12.82 11.27
C GLU A 254 21.05 12.71 10.38
N GLY A 255 21.15 12.07 9.21
CA GLY A 255 20.10 12.05 8.18
C GLY A 255 18.72 11.59 8.69
N ALA A 256 17.67 11.85 7.91
CA ALA A 256 16.31 11.49 8.26
C ALA A 256 15.93 10.05 7.83
N LEU A 257 15.02 9.44 8.59
CA LEU A 257 14.27 8.25 8.16
C LEU A 257 12.89 8.68 7.71
N HIS A 258 12.55 8.38 6.46
CA HIS A 258 11.20 8.57 5.93
C HIS A 258 10.52 7.22 5.73
N LEU A 259 9.29 7.09 6.19
CA LEU A 259 8.47 5.91 6.02
C LEU A 259 7.20 6.27 5.27
N LEU A 260 6.86 5.49 4.25
CA LEU A 260 5.56 5.50 3.58
C LEU A 260 4.81 4.22 3.99
N LEU A 261 3.67 4.39 4.66
CA LEU A 261 2.70 3.32 4.86
C LEU A 261 1.61 3.42 3.81
N VAL A 262 1.33 2.28 3.17
CA VAL A 262 0.19 2.13 2.28
C VAL A 262 -0.66 0.94 2.69
N ALA A 263 -1.95 1.18 2.91
CA ALA A 263 -2.91 0.18 3.33
C ALA A 263 -3.85 -0.18 2.16
N SER A 264 -3.51 -1.19 1.35
CA SER A 264 -4.39 -1.63 0.26
C SER A 264 -5.45 -2.59 0.81
N PRO A 265 -6.75 -2.30 0.64
CA PRO A 265 -7.78 -3.19 1.13
C PRO A 265 -7.82 -4.47 0.30
N VAL A 266 -7.93 -5.63 0.96
CA VAL A 266 -8.35 -6.89 0.32
C VAL A 266 -9.88 -6.98 0.35
N SER A 267 -10.45 -6.59 1.51
CA SER A 267 -11.89 -6.46 1.76
C SER A 267 -12.12 -5.28 2.72
N GLU A 268 -13.36 -5.03 3.15
CA GLU A 268 -13.66 -4.01 4.16
C GLU A 268 -13.00 -4.27 5.53
N THR A 269 -12.54 -5.50 5.80
CA THR A 269 -11.99 -5.91 7.11
C THR A 269 -10.69 -6.70 7.00
N GLU A 270 -10.04 -6.68 5.84
CA GLU A 270 -8.73 -7.29 5.63
C GLU A 270 -7.91 -6.37 4.72
N THR A 271 -6.66 -6.14 5.10
CA THR A 271 -5.75 -5.16 4.49
C THR A 271 -4.41 -5.80 4.19
N ARG A 272 -3.80 -5.42 3.07
CA ARG A 272 -2.37 -5.60 2.81
C ARG A 272 -1.66 -4.28 3.13
N ALA A 273 -0.71 -4.31 4.05
CA ALA A 273 0.07 -3.15 4.46
C ALA A 273 1.49 -3.25 3.89
N TRP A 274 1.94 -2.18 3.24
CA TRP A 274 3.33 -2.00 2.81
C TRP A 274 3.96 -0.87 3.58
N LEU A 275 5.21 -1.07 3.98
CA LEU A 275 6.07 -0.04 4.52
C LEU A 275 7.28 0.10 3.58
N VAL A 276 7.45 1.30 3.03
CA VAL A 276 8.61 1.68 2.22
C VAL A 276 9.43 2.67 3.02
N SER A 277 10.70 2.35 3.25
CA SER A 277 11.62 3.16 4.03
C SER A 277 12.66 3.83 3.14
N VAL A 278 12.94 5.10 3.41
CA VAL A 278 14.05 5.85 2.85
C VAL A 278 14.93 6.30 4.00
N PHE A 279 16.18 5.90 4.00
CA PHE A 279 17.18 6.28 4.99
C PHE A 279 18.18 7.24 4.36
N GLU A 280 18.27 8.47 4.86
CA GLU A 280 19.32 9.41 4.49
C GLU A 280 20.55 9.19 5.36
N ASP A 281 21.74 9.25 4.76
CA ASP A 281 23.05 9.17 5.45
C ASP A 281 23.25 7.96 6.40
N GLU A 282 22.49 6.88 6.22
CA GLU A 282 22.59 5.66 7.03
C GLU A 282 23.69 4.73 6.48
N LEU A 283 24.83 4.73 7.17
CA LEU A 283 26.05 4.00 6.78
C LEU A 283 26.43 2.88 7.76
N MET A 284 25.75 2.78 8.90
CA MET A 284 26.15 1.94 10.03
C MET A 284 25.50 0.55 9.97
N HIS A 285 24.28 0.46 9.46
CA HIS A 285 23.50 -0.77 9.46
C HIS A 285 23.38 -1.38 8.07
N SER A 286 23.34 -2.71 7.97
CA SER A 286 23.01 -3.42 6.73
C SER A 286 21.52 -3.26 6.36
N ASP A 287 21.17 -3.49 5.09
CA ASP A 287 19.76 -3.43 4.65
C ASP A 287 18.90 -4.45 5.41
N GLN A 288 19.47 -5.62 5.71
CA GLN A 288 18.77 -6.68 6.44
C GLN A 288 18.48 -6.29 7.88
N GLU A 289 19.41 -5.64 8.58
CA GLU A 289 19.20 -5.18 9.96
C GLU A 289 18.09 -4.12 10.03
N LEU A 290 18.07 -3.17 9.10
CA LEU A 290 17.03 -2.15 9.00
C LEU A 290 15.67 -2.75 8.62
N TYR A 291 15.66 -3.71 7.69
CA TYR A 291 14.47 -4.48 7.33
C TYR A 291 13.88 -5.21 8.53
N ASP A 292 14.70 -5.99 9.25
CA ASP A 292 14.26 -6.79 10.39
C ASP A 292 13.76 -5.92 11.54
N PHE A 293 14.40 -4.77 11.76
CA PHE A 293 13.98 -3.80 12.76
C PHE A 293 12.60 -3.20 12.45
N ASN A 294 12.40 -2.69 11.23
CA ASN A 294 11.11 -2.11 10.83
C ASN A 294 10.01 -3.18 10.76
N MET A 295 10.33 -4.40 10.31
CA MET A 295 9.39 -5.53 10.32
C MET A 295 8.97 -5.88 11.75
N ARG A 296 9.90 -5.89 12.70
CA ARG A 296 9.60 -6.16 14.11
C ARG A 296 8.61 -5.14 14.68
N ILE A 297 8.81 -3.84 14.41
CA ILE A 297 7.90 -2.78 14.87
C ILE A 297 6.51 -2.99 14.26
N LEU A 298 6.41 -3.14 12.93
CA LEU A 298 5.13 -3.34 12.24
C LEU A 298 4.35 -4.56 12.77
N MET A 299 5.06 -5.64 13.10
CA MET A 299 4.42 -6.85 13.61
C MET A 299 3.95 -6.74 15.08
N GLN A 300 4.45 -5.77 15.85
CA GLN A 300 3.93 -5.49 17.21
C GLN A 300 2.53 -4.87 17.17
N ASP A 301 2.23 -4.04 16.17
CA ASP A 301 0.92 -3.39 16.01
C ASP A 301 -0.19 -4.37 15.60
N THR A 302 0.17 -5.36 14.76
CA THR A 302 -0.78 -6.28 14.13
C THR A 302 -1.79 -6.89 15.12
N PRO A 303 -1.39 -7.55 16.24
CA PRO A 303 -2.35 -8.12 17.19
C PRO A 303 -3.26 -7.07 17.84
N ILE A 304 -2.78 -5.84 18.03
CA ILE A 304 -3.57 -4.74 18.62
C ILE A 304 -4.64 -4.28 17.63
N VAL A 305 -4.24 -3.95 16.40
CA VAL A 305 -5.17 -3.51 15.34
C VAL A 305 -6.16 -4.63 14.96
N GLU A 306 -5.72 -5.89 14.99
CA GLU A 306 -6.59 -7.05 14.80
C GLU A 306 -7.47 -7.38 16.02
N SER A 307 -7.27 -6.75 17.17
CA SER A 307 -8.18 -6.93 18.31
C SER A 307 -9.32 -5.91 18.34
N GLN A 308 -9.19 -4.81 17.60
CA GLN A 308 -10.17 -3.71 17.60
C GLN A 308 -11.54 -4.16 17.08
N TRP A 309 -12.60 -3.69 17.75
CA TRP A 309 -13.98 -3.93 17.37
C TRP A 309 -14.83 -2.65 17.51
N PRO A 310 -15.61 -2.25 16.48
CA PRO A 310 -15.76 -2.91 15.18
C PRO A 310 -14.47 -2.86 14.34
N LYS A 311 -14.32 -3.84 13.45
CA LYS A 311 -13.19 -3.95 12.50
C LYS A 311 -13.10 -2.81 11.50
N ARG A 312 -14.26 -2.28 11.11
CA ARG A 312 -14.38 -1.09 10.29
C ARG A 312 -14.24 0.15 11.17
N LEU A 313 -13.60 1.19 10.65
CA LEU A 313 -13.31 2.41 11.39
C LEU A 313 -14.60 3.23 11.60
N PRO A 314 -15.01 3.54 12.84
CA PRO A 314 -16.14 4.44 13.08
C PRO A 314 -15.78 5.88 12.73
N LEU A 315 -16.60 6.53 11.89
CA LEU A 315 -16.44 7.94 11.55
C LEU A 315 -17.30 8.89 12.41
N ASP A 316 -18.35 8.38 13.04
CA ASP A 316 -19.11 9.14 14.05
C ASP A 316 -18.17 9.50 15.22
N PRO A 317 -17.95 10.81 15.50
CA PRO A 317 -17.04 11.24 16.57
C PRO A 317 -17.51 10.85 17.98
N ASN A 318 -18.74 10.36 18.14
CA ASN A 318 -19.26 9.88 19.43
C ASN A 318 -19.18 8.36 19.58
N ALA A 319 -18.75 7.63 18.54
CA ALA A 319 -18.65 6.18 18.58
C ALA A 319 -17.48 5.68 19.43
N GLU A 320 -16.42 6.48 19.56
CA GLU A 320 -15.24 6.20 20.37
C GLU A 320 -14.86 7.47 21.16
N LEU A 321 -14.11 7.30 22.26
CA LEU A 321 -13.67 8.42 23.11
C LEU A 321 -12.33 8.95 22.60
N HIS A 322 -12.15 10.27 22.69
CA HIS A 322 -10.97 10.96 22.20
C HIS A 322 -10.35 11.85 23.28
N GLN A 323 -9.01 11.88 23.31
CA GLN A 323 -8.19 12.76 24.13
C GLN A 323 -7.44 13.76 23.26
N VAL A 324 -6.74 14.71 23.90
CA VAL A 324 -5.97 15.75 23.19
C VAL A 324 -4.89 15.15 22.29
N CYS A 325 -4.27 14.05 22.70
CA CYS A 325 -3.24 13.35 21.91
C CYS A 325 -3.77 12.71 20.63
N ASP A 326 -5.09 12.49 20.51
CA ASP A 326 -5.71 11.81 19.38
C ASP A 326 -6.06 12.77 18.23
N ARG A 327 -5.59 14.03 18.31
CA ARG A 327 -5.94 15.11 17.39
C ARG A 327 -5.73 14.73 15.92
N LEU A 328 -4.64 14.04 15.58
CA LEU A 328 -4.38 13.58 14.22
C LEU A 328 -5.35 12.48 13.79
N SER A 329 -5.63 11.49 14.63
CA SER A 329 -6.60 10.43 14.37
C SER A 329 -8.02 10.99 14.15
N VAL A 330 -8.45 11.93 14.99
CA VAL A 330 -9.72 12.66 14.83
C VAL A 330 -9.71 13.52 13.56
N GLY A 331 -8.57 14.13 13.22
CA GLY A 331 -8.37 14.84 11.95
C GLY A 331 -8.54 13.90 10.76
N TYR A 332 -7.93 12.72 10.80
CA TYR A 332 -7.99 11.72 9.74
C TYR A 332 -9.42 11.22 9.49
N ARG A 333 -10.20 10.94 10.54
CA ARG A 333 -11.63 10.59 10.39
C ARG A 333 -12.43 11.69 9.71
N ARG A 334 -12.23 12.95 10.11
CA ARG A 334 -12.85 14.12 9.45
C ARG A 334 -12.43 14.25 7.99
N TYR A 335 -11.16 14.01 7.70
CA TYR A 335 -10.64 13.98 6.34
C TYR A 335 -11.35 12.90 5.49
N LEU A 336 -11.50 11.67 5.99
CA LEU A 336 -12.21 10.61 5.28
C LEU A 336 -13.67 10.99 4.98
N MET A 337 -14.39 11.53 5.98
CA MET A 337 -15.77 12.01 5.81
C MET A 337 -15.85 13.12 4.75
N GLY A 338 -14.97 14.12 4.82
CA GLY A 338 -14.94 15.23 3.86
C GLY A 338 -14.63 14.81 2.42
N ARG A 339 -13.98 13.64 2.24
CA ARG A 339 -13.69 13.03 0.94
C ARG A 339 -14.77 12.07 0.46
N GLY A 340 -15.79 11.78 1.28
CA GLY A 340 -16.81 10.78 0.99
C GLY A 340 -16.24 9.35 0.93
N PHE A 341 -15.18 9.06 1.68
CA PHE A 341 -14.54 7.74 1.71
C PHE A 341 -15.22 6.83 2.73
N GLY A 342 -15.87 5.75 2.27
CA GLY A 342 -16.70 4.86 3.07
C GLY A 342 -16.21 3.41 3.16
N TYR A 343 -15.32 2.97 2.26
CA TYR A 343 -14.89 1.57 2.24
C TYR A 343 -14.08 1.19 3.48
N GLY A 344 -14.56 0.20 4.25
CA GLY A 344 -13.92 -0.22 5.51
C GLY A 344 -14.18 0.74 6.69
N THR A 345 -15.18 1.61 6.59
CA THR A 345 -15.64 2.48 7.68
C THR A 345 -17.08 2.15 8.09
N VAL A 346 -17.55 2.73 9.21
CA VAL A 346 -18.96 2.68 9.65
C VAL A 346 -19.42 4.06 10.13
N GLY A 347 -20.70 4.36 9.90
CA GLY A 347 -21.28 5.66 10.27
C GLY A 347 -20.83 6.83 9.39
N ALA A 348 -20.36 6.52 8.17
CA ALA A 348 -20.01 7.49 7.12
C ALA A 348 -21.24 8.06 6.42
#